data_AF-K9KFH0-F1
#
_entry.id   AF-K9KFH0-F1
#
_cell.length_a   1.000
_cell.length_b   1.000
_cell.length_c   1.000
_cell.angle_alpha   90.00
_cell.angle_beta   90.00
_cell.angle_gamma   90.00
#
_symmetry.space_group_name_H-M   'P 1'
#
loop_
_entity.id
_entity.type
_entity.pdbx_description
1 polymer ?
#
loop_
_entity_poly.entity_id
_entity_poly.type
_entity_poly.pdbx_seq_one_letter_code
_entity_poly.pdbx_strand_id
1 'polypeptide(L)'
;NTIVQYLDLTPNQEYLFERIKELSQGGCMSSFRWNRGGDFKGRKWDTDLPTDSAIIMHVFCTYLDSRLPPHPKYPDGKTFTSQHFVQTPNKPDVTNENVFCVYQSAINPPHYELIYQRHVYNLPKGRNNMFHTLLMFLYIIKTKESGMLGRVNLGLSGVNILWIFGE
;
A
#
# COMPACT_ATOMS: atom_id res chain seq x y z
N ASN A 1 12.64 17.00 0.40
CA ASN A 1 12.06 16.83 1.75
C ASN A 1 11.11 15.64 1.72
N THR A 2 11.64 14.42 1.57
CA THR A 2 10.90 13.18 1.21
C THR A 2 10.17 12.53 2.39
N ILE A 3 10.55 12.87 3.63
CA ILE A 3 9.98 12.27 4.85
C ILE A 3 8.55 12.78 5.10
N VAL A 4 8.26 14.04 4.75
CA VAL A 4 6.95 14.66 4.99
C VAL A 4 5.80 13.87 4.36
N GLN A 5 6.02 13.26 3.19
CA GLN A 5 4.99 12.46 2.51
C GLN A 5 4.61 11.21 3.30
N TYR A 6 5.55 10.58 4.02
CA TYR A 6 5.25 9.41 4.86
C TYR A 6 4.37 9.77 6.07
N LEU A 7 4.32 11.05 6.42
CA LEU A 7 3.55 11.59 7.52
C LEU A 7 2.14 12.09 7.09
N ASP A 8 1.87 12.14 5.78
CA ASP A 8 0.63 12.62 5.17
C ASP A 8 -0.51 11.58 5.19
N LEU A 9 -0.76 10.97 6.36
CA LEU A 9 -1.85 9.99 6.54
C LEU A 9 -2.89 10.44 7.58
N THR A 10 -2.45 11.12 8.64
CA THR A 10 -3.33 11.56 9.73
C THR A 10 -2.80 12.86 10.32
N PRO A 11 -3.67 13.78 10.80
CA PRO A 11 -3.21 14.95 11.54
C PRO A 11 -2.56 14.58 12.88
N ASN A 12 -2.80 13.37 13.41
CA ASN A 12 -2.19 12.92 14.66
C ASN A 12 -0.78 12.35 14.43
N GLN A 13 0.17 13.25 14.20
CA GLN A 13 1.54 12.92 13.82
C GLN A 13 2.31 12.13 14.88
N GLU A 14 2.08 12.42 16.16
CA GLU A 14 2.72 11.68 17.25
C GLU A 14 2.24 10.23 17.31
N TYR A 15 0.94 10.00 17.09
CA TYR A 15 0.41 8.64 16.98
C TYR A 15 1.05 7.89 15.81
N LEU A 16 1.10 8.50 14.63
CA LEU A 16 1.68 7.87 13.44
C LEU A 16 3.16 7.52 13.65
N PHE A 17 3.93 8.44 14.23
CA PHE A 17 5.34 8.22 14.54
C PHE A 17 5.54 7.04 15.51
N GLU A 18 4.86 7.04 16.66
CA GLU A 18 4.99 5.95 17.63
C GLU A 18 4.51 4.62 17.03
N ARG A 19 3.46 4.64 16.21
CA ARG A 19 2.96 3.41 15.60
C ARG A 19 3.90 2.84 14.55
N ILE A 20 4.50 3.66 13.69
CA ILE A 20 5.54 3.21 12.74
C ILE A 20 6.74 2.64 13.51
N LYS A 21 7.17 3.33 14.57
CA LYS A 21 8.27 2.87 15.44
C LYS A 21 7.95 1.50 16.05
N GLU A 22 6.77 1.30 16.63
CA GLU A 22 6.34 0.01 17.18
C GLU A 22 6.24 -1.10 16.11
N LEU A 23 5.74 -0.79 14.91
CA LEU A 23 5.65 -1.74 13.80
C LEU A 23 7.01 -2.15 13.24
N SER A 24 8.01 -1.26 13.32
CA SER A 24 9.39 -1.53 12.93
C SER A 24 10.18 -2.36 13.95
N GLN A 25 9.63 -2.59 15.14
CA GLN A 25 10.25 -3.42 16.16
C GLN A 25 9.88 -4.90 16.00
N GLY A 26 10.82 -5.77 16.37
CA GLY A 26 10.63 -7.22 16.34
C GLY A 26 10.76 -7.84 14.94
N GLY A 27 10.66 -9.17 14.88
CA GLY A 27 10.63 -9.91 13.61
C GLY A 27 9.23 -9.87 12.98
N CYS A 28 9.17 -9.67 11.66
CA CYS A 28 7.95 -9.84 10.85
C CYS A 28 6.74 -9.00 11.31
N MET A 29 6.95 -7.78 11.84
CA MET A 29 5.89 -6.91 12.35
C MET A 29 4.96 -7.63 13.36
N SER A 30 5.53 -8.32 14.35
CA SER A 30 4.77 -9.11 15.33
C SER A 30 3.63 -8.33 16.02
N SER A 31 3.83 -7.02 16.23
CA SER A 31 2.86 -6.09 16.81
C SER A 31 1.71 -5.68 15.88
N PHE A 32 1.72 -6.10 14.60
CA PHE A 32 0.74 -5.72 13.58
C PHE A 32 -0.68 -6.17 13.94
N ARG A 33 -1.65 -5.27 13.74
CA ARG A 33 -3.08 -5.44 14.00
C ARG A 33 -3.86 -4.94 12.79
N TRP A 34 -4.18 -5.84 11.86
CA TRP A 34 -4.73 -5.45 10.55
C TRP A 34 -5.97 -4.51 10.57
N ASN A 35 -6.89 -4.69 11.51
CA ASN A 35 -8.17 -3.97 11.56
C ASN A 35 -8.25 -2.87 12.62
N ARG A 36 -7.13 -2.53 13.27
CA ARG A 36 -7.07 -1.48 14.28
C ARG A 36 -5.66 -0.92 14.34
N GLY A 37 -5.39 -0.06 15.30
CA GLY A 37 -4.05 0.43 15.59
C GLY A 37 -3.57 0.11 17.00
N GLY A 38 -2.64 0.94 17.46
CA GLY A 38 -2.12 0.94 18.82
C GLY A 38 -2.96 1.81 19.75
N ASP A 39 -2.98 1.48 21.04
CA ASP A 39 -3.48 2.41 22.06
C ASP A 39 -2.50 3.59 22.15
N PHE A 40 -2.99 4.81 22.38
CA PHE A 40 -2.14 6.01 22.34
C PHE A 40 -2.46 6.97 23.46
N LYS A 41 -1.43 7.40 24.21
CA LYS A 41 -1.55 8.31 25.36
C LYS A 41 -2.65 7.90 26.35
N GLY A 42 -2.75 6.61 26.66
CA GLY A 42 -3.75 6.05 27.56
C GLY A 42 -5.16 5.91 26.98
N ARG A 43 -5.40 6.37 25.74
CA ARG A 43 -6.67 6.17 25.02
C ARG A 43 -6.63 4.88 24.22
N LYS A 44 -7.72 4.09 24.30
CA LYS A 44 -7.91 2.94 23.42
C LYS A 44 -8.05 3.38 21.97
N TRP A 45 -7.47 2.61 21.05
CA TRP A 45 -7.62 2.88 19.63
C TRP A 45 -9.11 2.97 19.23
N ASP A 46 -9.43 3.92 18.37
CA ASP A 46 -10.74 4.10 17.73
C ASP A 46 -10.53 4.58 16.29
N THR A 47 -11.61 4.66 15.52
CA THR A 47 -11.67 4.87 14.08
C THR A 47 -11.21 6.25 13.60
N ASP A 48 -10.97 7.21 14.50
CA ASP A 48 -10.32 8.48 14.19
C ASP A 48 -8.81 8.35 13.96
N LEU A 49 -8.22 7.21 14.33
CA LEU A 49 -6.82 6.89 14.10
C LEU A 49 -6.68 5.81 13.01
N PRO A 50 -5.64 5.89 12.15
CA PRO A 50 -5.46 4.88 11.12
C PRO A 50 -5.17 3.50 11.71
N THR A 51 -5.65 2.46 11.00
CA THR A 51 -5.30 1.07 11.27
C THR A 51 -3.87 0.78 10.83
N ASP A 52 -3.27 -0.29 11.34
CA ASP A 52 -1.93 -0.69 10.89
C ASP A 52 -1.90 -1.02 9.39
N SER A 53 -2.98 -1.61 8.84
CA SER A 53 -3.05 -1.86 7.39
C SER A 53 -3.01 -0.56 6.59
N ALA A 54 -3.71 0.48 7.04
CA ALA A 54 -3.69 1.79 6.39
C ALA A 54 -2.31 2.43 6.49
N ILE A 55 -1.64 2.33 7.64
CA ILE A 55 -0.27 2.84 7.82
C ILE A 55 0.71 2.14 6.86
N ILE A 56 0.71 0.81 6.83
CA ILE A 56 1.62 0.06 5.96
C ILE A 56 1.33 0.28 4.48
N MET A 57 0.05 0.34 4.09
CA MET A 57 -0.33 0.64 2.71
C MET A 57 0.13 2.05 2.30
N HIS A 58 -0.03 3.05 3.18
CA HIS A 58 0.46 4.42 2.95
C HIS A 58 1.98 4.47 2.79
N VAL A 59 2.72 3.78 3.66
CA VAL A 59 4.19 3.67 3.58
C VAL A 59 4.61 3.02 2.26
N PHE A 60 3.93 1.95 1.84
CA PHE A 60 4.20 1.27 0.57
C PHE A 60 3.95 2.19 -0.63
N CYS A 61 2.80 2.85 -0.66
CA CYS A 61 2.44 3.80 -1.73
C CYS A 61 3.43 4.96 -1.81
N THR A 62 3.75 5.58 -0.67
CA THR A 62 4.71 6.69 -0.56
C THR A 62 6.11 6.26 -0.99
N TYR A 63 6.54 5.04 -0.62
CA TYR A 63 7.81 4.51 -1.08
C TYR A 63 7.85 4.40 -2.60
N LEU A 64 6.84 3.80 -3.23
CA LEU A 64 6.81 3.66 -4.70
C LEU A 64 6.64 5.00 -5.42
N ASP A 65 5.87 5.94 -4.88
CA ASP A 65 5.80 7.32 -5.38
C ASP A 65 7.21 7.94 -5.48
N SER A 66 8.07 7.71 -4.47
CA SER A 66 9.45 8.20 -4.46
C SER A 66 10.41 7.46 -5.42
N ARG A 67 10.01 6.29 -5.93
CA ARG A 67 10.82 5.46 -6.85
C ARG A 67 10.41 5.58 -8.31
N LEU A 68 9.18 6.01 -8.58
CA LEU A 68 8.69 6.23 -9.93
C LEU A 68 9.10 7.61 -10.46
N PRO A 69 9.34 7.73 -11.79
CA PRO A 69 9.63 9.03 -12.38
C PRO A 69 8.43 9.99 -12.22
N PRO A 70 8.68 11.31 -12.13
CA PRO A 70 7.61 12.29 -12.14
C PRO A 70 6.74 12.15 -13.38
N HIS A 71 5.44 12.33 -13.22
CA HIS A 71 4.47 12.23 -14.30
C HIS A 71 3.68 13.55 -14.43
N PRO A 72 3.58 14.17 -15.62
CA PRO A 72 2.94 15.48 -15.77
C PRO A 72 1.48 15.56 -15.30
N LYS A 73 0.74 14.43 -15.31
CA LYS A 73 -0.63 14.36 -14.78
C LYS A 73 -0.72 14.35 -13.25
N TYR A 74 0.39 14.08 -12.55
CA TYR A 74 0.46 13.93 -11.09
C TYR A 74 1.56 14.85 -10.51
N PRO A 75 1.33 16.19 -10.54
CA PRO A 75 2.35 17.17 -10.16
C PRO A 75 2.67 17.16 -8.66
N ASP A 76 1.84 16.53 -7.83
CA ASP A 76 2.06 16.32 -6.40
C ASP A 76 3.09 15.22 -6.08
N GLY A 77 3.59 14.54 -7.11
CA GLY A 77 4.57 13.45 -6.99
C GLY A 77 3.95 12.12 -6.58
N LYS A 78 2.61 12.02 -6.48
CA LYS A 78 1.89 10.80 -6.10
C LYS A 78 1.67 9.88 -7.32
N THR A 79 2.72 9.64 -8.10
CA THR A 79 2.66 8.92 -9.39
C THR A 79 2.14 7.49 -9.25
N PHE A 80 2.66 6.71 -8.28
CA PHE A 80 2.19 5.36 -8.00
C PHE A 80 0.77 5.41 -7.44
N THR A 81 0.55 6.18 -6.37
CA THR A 81 -0.72 6.22 -5.64
C THR A 81 -1.87 6.58 -6.58
N SER A 82 -1.68 7.58 -7.44
CA SER A 82 -2.73 8.04 -8.36
C SER A 82 -3.07 7.07 -9.49
N GLN A 83 -2.19 6.11 -9.79
CA GLN A 83 -2.38 5.14 -10.88
C GLN A 83 -2.76 3.75 -10.38
N HIS A 84 -2.22 3.35 -9.23
CA HIS A 84 -2.21 1.96 -8.76
C HIS A 84 -2.88 1.77 -7.40
N PHE A 85 -3.43 2.83 -6.79
CA PHE A 85 -4.21 2.72 -5.57
C PHE A 85 -5.54 3.46 -5.70
N VAL A 86 -6.63 2.76 -5.41
CA VAL A 86 -7.98 3.34 -5.36
C VAL A 86 -8.59 3.00 -4.02
N GLN A 87 -9.28 3.95 -3.42
CA GLN A 87 -9.97 3.75 -2.15
C GLN A 87 -11.44 4.18 -2.27
N THR A 88 -12.35 3.41 -1.65
CA THR A 88 -13.76 3.78 -1.51
C THR A 88 -13.92 5.19 -0.90
N PRO A 89 -14.87 6.03 -1.37
CA PRO A 89 -15.99 5.73 -2.27
C PRO A 89 -15.64 5.71 -3.77
N ASN A 90 -14.41 6.06 -4.14
CA ASN A 90 -13.98 5.96 -5.53
C ASN A 90 -13.96 4.49 -5.96
N LYS A 91 -14.24 4.24 -7.24
CA LYS A 91 -14.25 2.89 -7.82
C LYS A 91 -13.29 2.81 -8.99
N PRO A 92 -12.48 1.74 -9.08
CA PRO A 92 -11.67 1.49 -10.27
C PRO A 92 -12.58 1.17 -11.46
N ASP A 93 -12.16 1.57 -12.67
CA ASP A 93 -12.83 1.18 -13.90
C ASP A 93 -12.43 -0.25 -14.29
N VAL A 94 -13.14 -1.24 -13.73
CA VAL A 94 -12.87 -2.67 -13.99
C VAL A 94 -13.14 -3.05 -15.45
N THR A 95 -13.86 -2.23 -16.23
CA THR A 95 -14.10 -2.54 -17.65
C THR A 95 -12.89 -2.27 -18.53
N ASN A 96 -11.98 -1.42 -18.08
CA ASN A 96 -10.74 -1.07 -18.77
C ASN A 96 -9.63 -2.10 -18.46
N GLU A 97 -9.13 -2.78 -19.50
CA GLU A 97 -8.07 -3.79 -19.37
C GLU A 97 -6.73 -3.23 -18.90
N ASN A 98 -6.50 -1.93 -19.09
CA ASN A 98 -5.26 -1.27 -18.69
C ASN A 98 -5.23 -0.92 -17.19
N VAL A 99 -6.35 -1.10 -16.47
CA VAL A 99 -6.38 -0.86 -15.03
C VAL A 99 -5.65 -1.98 -14.33
N PHE A 100 -4.60 -1.58 -13.61
CA PHE A 100 -3.84 -2.43 -12.72
C PHE A 100 -3.63 -1.71 -11.40
N CYS A 101 -4.41 -2.03 -10.38
CA CYS A 101 -4.38 -1.30 -9.10
C CYS A 101 -4.83 -2.15 -7.91
N VAL A 102 -4.38 -1.75 -6.73
CA VAL A 102 -4.94 -2.20 -5.45
C VAL A 102 -6.17 -1.34 -5.14
N TYR A 103 -7.31 -1.98 -4.91
CA TYR A 103 -8.54 -1.33 -4.52
C TYR A 103 -8.86 -1.60 -3.05
N GLN A 104 -8.93 -0.55 -2.22
CA GLN A 104 -9.44 -0.65 -0.86
C GLN A 104 -10.97 -0.48 -0.86
N SER A 105 -11.69 -1.60 -0.88
CA SER A 105 -13.15 -1.64 -0.97
C SER A 105 -13.86 -1.40 0.37
N ALA A 106 -13.16 -1.55 1.50
CA ALA A 106 -13.65 -1.21 2.84
C ALA A 106 -12.58 -0.49 3.68
N ILE A 107 -13.00 0.49 4.49
CA ILE A 107 -12.11 1.26 5.38
C ILE A 107 -11.92 0.57 6.74
N ASN A 108 -13.02 0.16 7.37
CA ASN A 108 -13.01 -0.50 8.68
C ASN A 108 -14.10 -1.58 8.80
N PRO A 109 -13.74 -2.86 8.99
CA PRO A 109 -12.38 -3.39 8.88
C PRO A 109 -11.84 -3.21 7.45
N PRO A 110 -10.53 -2.99 7.27
CA PRO A 110 -9.95 -2.73 5.96
C PRO A 110 -9.99 -3.99 5.08
N HIS A 111 -10.36 -3.81 3.81
CA HIS A 111 -10.35 -4.88 2.81
C HIS A 111 -9.75 -4.36 1.51
N TYR A 112 -8.81 -5.13 0.97
CA TYR A 112 -8.07 -4.84 -0.24
C TYR A 112 -8.30 -5.94 -1.27
N GLU A 113 -8.49 -5.50 -2.51
CA GLU A 113 -8.70 -6.30 -3.71
C GLU A 113 -7.66 -5.89 -4.74
N LEU A 114 -7.32 -6.79 -5.66
CA LEU A 114 -6.43 -6.47 -6.78
C LEU A 114 -7.23 -6.46 -8.08
N ILE A 115 -7.12 -5.38 -8.84
CA ILE A 115 -7.70 -5.26 -10.18
C ILE A 115 -6.58 -5.45 -11.20
N TYR A 116 -6.76 -6.39 -12.12
CA TYR A 116 -5.83 -6.62 -13.24
C TYR A 116 -6.56 -7.26 -14.41
N GLN A 117 -6.36 -6.73 -15.64
CA GLN A 117 -6.96 -7.26 -16.87
C GLN A 117 -8.47 -7.54 -16.74
N ARG A 118 -9.23 -6.56 -16.26
CA ARG A 118 -10.70 -6.62 -16.02
C ARG A 118 -11.16 -7.65 -14.99
N HIS A 119 -10.24 -8.28 -14.26
CA HIS A 119 -10.55 -9.21 -13.18
C HIS A 119 -10.38 -8.55 -11.82
N VAL A 120 -11.31 -8.86 -10.91
CA VAL A 120 -11.23 -8.51 -9.50
C VAL A 120 -10.76 -9.73 -8.72
N TYR A 121 -9.52 -9.71 -8.28
CA TYR A 121 -8.96 -10.73 -7.39
C TYR A 121 -9.33 -10.38 -5.95
N ASN A 122 -10.44 -10.95 -5.49
CA ASN A 122 -10.94 -10.80 -4.14
C ASN A 122 -10.29 -11.85 -3.21
N LEU A 123 -9.22 -11.45 -2.54
CA LEU A 123 -8.49 -12.31 -1.60
C LEU A 123 -9.26 -12.48 -0.28
N PRO A 124 -9.00 -13.56 0.49
CA PRO A 124 -9.67 -13.76 1.78
C PRO A 124 -9.52 -12.56 2.72
N LYS A 125 -10.61 -12.20 3.39
CA LYS A 125 -10.63 -11.13 4.40
C LYS A 125 -9.78 -11.49 5.61
N GLY A 126 -9.36 -10.46 6.36
CA GLY A 126 -8.73 -10.62 7.67
C GLY A 126 -7.25 -10.23 7.69
N ARG A 127 -6.51 -10.79 8.66
CA ARG A 127 -5.14 -10.35 9.02
C ARG A 127 -4.18 -10.23 7.84
N ASN A 128 -4.24 -11.18 6.91
CA ASN A 128 -3.25 -11.28 5.85
C ASN A 128 -3.72 -10.64 4.54
N ASN A 129 -4.96 -10.13 4.46
CA ASN A 129 -5.54 -9.64 3.22
C ASN A 129 -4.67 -8.56 2.54
N MET A 130 -4.23 -7.55 3.31
CA MET A 130 -3.37 -6.48 2.81
C MET A 130 -2.05 -7.02 2.26
N PHE A 131 -1.33 -7.85 3.03
CA PHE A 131 -0.05 -8.42 2.60
C PHE A 131 -0.19 -9.35 1.40
N HIS A 132 -1.21 -10.21 1.37
CA HIS A 132 -1.46 -11.06 0.22
C HIS A 132 -1.80 -10.25 -1.04
N THR A 133 -2.51 -9.13 -0.89
CA THR A 133 -2.83 -8.25 -2.01
C THR A 133 -1.55 -7.58 -2.55
N LEU A 134 -0.68 -7.09 -1.67
CA LEU A 134 0.62 -6.53 -2.07
C LEU A 134 1.54 -7.57 -2.72
N LEU A 135 1.60 -8.78 -2.15
CA LEU A 135 2.35 -9.89 -2.74
C LEU A 135 1.82 -10.26 -4.12
N MET A 136 0.49 -10.34 -4.28
CA MET A 136 -0.12 -10.63 -5.57
C MET A 136 0.15 -9.51 -6.60
N PHE A 137 0.06 -8.24 -6.19
CA PHE A 137 0.42 -7.09 -7.04
C PHE A 137 1.86 -7.20 -7.53
N LEU A 138 2.82 -7.39 -6.62
CA LEU A 138 4.23 -7.54 -6.98
C LEU A 138 4.51 -8.81 -7.80
N TYR A 139 3.80 -9.90 -7.53
CA TYR A 139 3.94 -11.16 -8.28
C TYR A 139 3.46 -11.03 -9.72
N ILE A 140 2.35 -10.30 -9.96
CA ILE A 140 1.91 -9.96 -11.32
C ILE A 140 2.97 -9.12 -12.02
N ILE A 141 3.58 -8.14 -11.34
CA ILE A 141 4.67 -7.37 -11.94
C ILE A 141 5.84 -8.28 -12.34
N LYS A 142 6.29 -9.17 -11.43
CA LYS A 142 7.38 -10.12 -11.72
C LYS A 142 7.08 -11.03 -12.90
N THR A 143 5.86 -11.58 -12.97
CA THR A 143 5.55 -12.71 -13.88
C THR A 143 4.80 -12.34 -15.15
N LYS A 144 4.10 -11.20 -15.17
CA LYS A 144 3.26 -10.77 -16.30
C LYS A 144 3.73 -9.44 -16.90
N GLU A 145 4.31 -8.56 -16.09
CA GLU A 145 4.81 -7.24 -16.55
C GLU A 145 6.34 -7.21 -16.69
N SER A 146 7.01 -8.36 -16.85
CA SER A 146 8.47 -8.46 -17.03
C SER A 146 9.31 -7.79 -15.92
N GLY A 147 8.78 -7.69 -14.71
CA GLY A 147 9.40 -7.00 -13.59
C GLY A 147 9.32 -5.47 -13.66
N MET A 148 8.53 -4.92 -14.58
CA MET A 148 8.46 -3.49 -14.87
C MET A 148 7.17 -2.88 -14.30
N LEU A 149 7.30 -1.71 -13.67
CA LEU A 149 6.17 -0.83 -13.34
C LEU A 149 6.37 0.48 -14.10
N GLY A 150 5.63 0.62 -15.21
CA GLY A 150 5.92 1.65 -16.20
C GLY A 150 7.33 1.48 -16.77
N ARG A 151 8.20 2.48 -16.57
CA ARG A 151 9.60 2.45 -17.04
C ARG A 151 10.60 2.03 -15.96
N VAL A 152 10.12 1.67 -14.76
CA VAL A 152 10.97 1.33 -13.62
C VAL A 152 11.02 -0.18 -13.44
N ASN A 153 12.23 -0.73 -13.37
CA ASN A 153 12.45 -2.13 -13.03
C ASN A 153 12.33 -2.32 -11.51
N LEU A 154 11.49 -3.24 -11.05
CA LEU A 154 11.33 -3.57 -9.62
C LEU A 154 12.22 -4.74 -9.16
N GLY A 155 12.95 -5.39 -10.07
CA GLY A 155 13.93 -6.44 -9.81
C GLY A 155 15.34 -5.88 -9.51
N LEU A 156 16.36 -6.76 -9.63
CA LEU A 156 17.74 -6.52 -9.21
C LEU A 156 18.40 -5.28 -9.81
N SER A 157 18.03 -4.91 -11.04
CA SER A 157 18.60 -3.77 -11.75
C SER A 157 17.95 -2.42 -11.41
N GLY A 158 16.93 -2.40 -10.54
CA GLY A 158 16.21 -1.18 -10.17
C GLY A 158 15.87 -1.12 -8.68
N VAL A 159 14.58 -1.05 -8.35
CA VAL A 159 14.11 -0.88 -6.95
C VAL A 159 14.46 -2.09 -6.07
N ASN A 160 14.67 -3.26 -6.69
CA ASN A 160 15.02 -4.50 -6.02
C ASN A 160 14.06 -4.87 -4.88
N ILE A 161 12.76 -4.80 -5.14
CA ILE A 161 11.71 -5.28 -4.22
C ILE A 161 11.23 -6.69 -4.61
N LEU A 162 11.36 -7.09 -5.88
CA LEU A 162 10.89 -8.40 -6.37
C LEU A 162 11.75 -9.59 -5.93
N TRP A 163 12.92 -9.35 -5.31
CA TRP A 163 13.80 -10.39 -4.79
C TRP A 163 13.13 -11.29 -3.73
N ILE A 164 12.05 -10.81 -3.10
CA ILE A 164 11.25 -11.55 -2.12
C ILE A 164 10.63 -12.85 -2.67
N PHE A 165 10.54 -12.99 -3.99
CA PHE A 165 10.03 -14.20 -4.65
C PHE A 165 11.13 -15.20 -5.03
N GLY A 166 12.39 -14.95 -4.66
CA GLY A 166 13.53 -15.73 -5.14
C GLY A 166 13.81 -15.50 -6.62
N GLU A 167 14.70 -16.30 -7.20
CA GLU A 167 14.92 -16.37 -8.65
C GLU A 167 13.68 -16.94 -9.36
#